data_AF-A0A6C1E4I1-F1
#
_entry.id   AF-A0A6C1E4I1-F1
#
_cell.length_a   1.000
_cell.length_b   1.000
_cell.length_c   1.000
_cell.angle_alpha   90.00
_cell.angle_beta   90.00
_cell.angle_gamma   90.00
#
_symmetry.space_group_name_H-M   'P 1'
#
loop_
_entity.id
_entity.type
_entity.pdbx_description
1 polymer ?
#
loop_
_entity_poly.entity_id
_entity_poly.type
_entity_poly.pdbx_seq_one_letter_code
_entity_poly.pdbx_strand_id
1 'polypeptide(L)'
;MVTRHRVAVLYDAPEAIGSHMSQNDTHLTVRGGPGVVLQQRWLLERVESLDKSTKRITWRPREDLDRDLSVIENELSAGFSVYSNSTDIPGRFISTPMYNSFHSENFDIEQHLLLEVNLDLPWNPEYFTYDITVEPAQIQIVEYRPLKQGEEFTVGRVKDEKLEAGVFFVDASDEVDVDIGGIRCNWGMDDGKLERCQKTSLLYKQGHIAFNRSSQTAPLYLEQPIGLHPKVLIDLTEFDERPQCMYLMHLQLPLELFVDKFQVSPLLLFGEHDLELPQYSLQDKAWGSESIFELKAGTVNEITLHSRYIKPSNNSAGKFEVSFSPEIILACDTGDEKVARNPFYKKGLGYESLFTDDTSFRHLNTTTLSVPIPRPDMNDYSKIKYGTLLCLLISIVYLLSKIFGNNKKKVPVKQE
;
A
#
# COMPACT_ATOMS: atom_id res chain seq x y z
N MET A 1 23.03 -14.23 9.28
CA MET A 1 24.06 -14.27 8.23
C MET A 1 23.35 -14.45 6.90
N VAL A 2 23.71 -13.68 5.87
CA VAL A 2 23.12 -13.90 4.53
C VAL A 2 23.67 -15.21 3.99
N THR A 3 22.78 -16.12 3.59
CA THR A 3 23.18 -17.43 3.07
C THR A 3 23.07 -17.47 1.56
N ARG A 4 22.16 -16.69 0.98
CA ARG A 4 21.99 -16.57 -0.48
C ARG A 4 21.65 -15.14 -0.88
N HIS A 5 22.32 -14.64 -1.92
CA HIS A 5 21.96 -13.41 -2.61
C HIS A 5 21.67 -13.71 -4.08
N ARG A 6 20.53 -13.21 -4.53
CA ARG A 6 20.08 -13.33 -5.90
C ARG A 6 19.92 -11.94 -6.47
N VAL A 7 20.51 -11.73 -7.63
CA VAL A 7 20.32 -10.51 -8.42
C VAL A 7 19.56 -10.88 -9.68
N ALA A 8 18.51 -10.14 -10.00
CA ALA A 8 17.82 -10.24 -11.28
C ALA A 8 17.78 -8.86 -11.93
N VAL A 9 18.15 -8.79 -13.20
CA VAL A 9 18.09 -7.57 -14.01
C VAL A 9 17.19 -7.87 -15.19
N LEU A 10 16.17 -7.04 -15.42
CA LEU A 10 15.29 -7.17 -16.58
C LEU A 10 15.54 -6.01 -17.55
N TYR A 11 15.80 -6.35 -18.80
CA TYR A 11 15.86 -5.42 -19.93
C TYR A 11 14.63 -5.60 -20.83
N ASP A 12 14.31 -4.56 -21.60
CA ASP A 12 13.18 -4.60 -22.55
C ASP A 12 13.42 -5.50 -23.77
N ALA A 13 14.70 -5.76 -24.11
CA ALA A 13 15.06 -6.45 -25.35
C ALA A 13 16.30 -7.35 -25.18
N PRO A 14 16.39 -8.46 -25.94
CA PRO A 14 17.52 -9.39 -25.87
C PRO A 14 18.86 -8.75 -26.28
N GLU A 15 18.85 -7.84 -27.25
CA GLU A 15 20.05 -7.16 -27.75
C GLU A 15 20.72 -6.34 -26.65
N ALA A 16 19.92 -5.83 -25.69
CA ALA A 16 20.41 -5.01 -24.60
C ALA A 16 21.34 -5.79 -23.66
N ILE A 17 21.14 -7.11 -23.51
CA ILE A 17 22.03 -7.91 -22.65
C ILE A 17 23.47 -7.87 -23.18
N GLY A 18 23.67 -8.00 -24.48
CA GLY A 18 25.00 -8.03 -25.07
C GLY A 18 25.76 -6.70 -24.95
N SER A 19 25.07 -5.56 -25.01
CA SER A 19 25.68 -4.22 -24.96
C SER A 19 25.75 -3.62 -23.55
N HIS A 20 24.89 -4.06 -22.63
CA HIS A 20 24.77 -3.50 -21.28
C HIS A 20 25.31 -4.42 -20.19
N MET A 21 25.64 -5.67 -20.49
CA MET A 21 26.28 -6.60 -19.56
C MET A 21 27.77 -6.76 -19.88
N SER A 22 28.61 -6.68 -18.86
CA SER A 22 30.02 -7.06 -18.94
C SER A 22 30.38 -7.92 -17.72
N GLN A 23 31.32 -8.83 -17.89
CA GLN A 23 31.74 -9.72 -16.81
C GLN A 23 33.26 -9.85 -16.79
N ASN A 24 33.80 -10.05 -15.60
CA ASN A 24 35.16 -10.52 -15.39
C ASN A 24 35.13 -11.80 -14.52
N ASP A 25 36.30 -12.34 -14.15
CA ASP A 25 36.40 -13.61 -13.41
C ASP A 25 35.69 -13.61 -12.05
N THR A 26 35.34 -12.44 -11.49
CA THR A 26 34.82 -12.30 -10.13
C THR A 26 33.55 -11.46 -10.02
N HIS A 27 33.28 -10.58 -11.00
CA HIS A 27 32.20 -9.62 -10.97
C HIS A 27 31.40 -9.62 -12.27
N LEU A 28 30.10 -9.36 -12.12
CA LEU A 28 29.17 -9.05 -13.19
C LEU A 28 28.75 -7.58 -13.08
N THR A 29 28.88 -6.83 -14.16
CA THR A 29 28.48 -5.42 -14.25
C THR A 29 27.38 -5.27 -15.28
N VAL A 30 26.29 -4.62 -14.90
CA VAL A 30 25.17 -4.27 -15.76
C VAL A 30 24.98 -2.75 -15.81
N ARG A 31 24.49 -2.26 -16.94
CA ARG A 31 24.24 -0.83 -17.18
C ARG A 31 22.75 -0.55 -17.23
N GLY A 32 22.34 0.51 -16.54
CA GLY A 32 20.97 1.00 -16.56
C GLY A 32 20.58 1.64 -17.88
N GLY A 33 19.27 1.81 -18.03
CA GLY A 33 18.63 2.33 -19.23
C GLY A 33 17.14 2.55 -18.99
N PRO A 34 16.42 3.08 -19.99
CA PRO A 34 14.95 3.15 -19.95
C PRO A 34 14.36 1.75 -19.71
N GLY A 35 13.38 1.62 -18.82
CA GLY A 35 12.69 0.35 -18.55
C GLY A 35 13.50 -0.70 -17.76
N VAL A 36 14.80 -0.47 -17.52
CA VAL A 36 15.65 -1.47 -16.84
C VAL A 36 15.37 -1.52 -15.35
N VAL A 37 15.03 -2.71 -14.86
CA VAL A 37 14.73 -2.96 -13.45
C VAL A 37 15.77 -3.90 -12.85
N LEU A 38 16.26 -3.52 -11.68
CA LEU A 38 17.14 -4.34 -10.86
C LEU A 38 16.38 -4.81 -9.62
N GLN A 39 16.40 -6.12 -9.40
CA GLN A 39 15.95 -6.75 -8.18
C GLN A 39 17.13 -7.37 -7.44
N GLN A 40 17.22 -7.10 -6.15
CA GLN A 40 18.11 -7.80 -5.24
C GLN A 40 17.29 -8.57 -4.22
N ARG A 41 17.64 -9.83 -4.00
CA ARG A 41 16.99 -10.69 -3.01
C ARG A 41 18.02 -11.34 -2.12
N TRP A 42 17.95 -11.04 -0.83
CA TRP A 42 18.75 -11.69 0.20
C TRP A 42 17.91 -12.70 0.96
N LEU A 43 18.48 -13.88 1.17
CA LEU A 43 17.91 -14.94 2.00
C LEU A 43 18.85 -15.14 3.19
N LEU A 44 18.31 -14.97 4.39
CA LEU A 44 19.03 -15.08 5.64
C LEU A 44 18.42 -16.22 6.44
N GLU A 45 19.22 -17.24 6.75
CA GLU A 45 18.78 -18.32 7.63
C GLU A 45 18.73 -17.85 9.08
N ARG A 46 17.69 -18.26 9.81
CA ARG A 46 17.51 -17.98 11.23
C ARG A 46 17.79 -19.24 12.03
N VAL A 47 18.60 -19.11 13.08
CA VAL A 47 18.85 -20.19 14.05
C VAL A 47 17.80 -20.06 15.14
N GLU A 48 16.90 -21.04 15.23
CA GLU A 48 15.86 -21.18 16.27
C GLU A 48 15.13 -19.89 16.67
N SER A 49 14.10 -19.49 15.89
CA SER A 49 13.19 -18.44 16.35
C SER A 49 12.14 -19.00 17.33
N LEU A 50 11.97 -18.32 18.47
CA LEU A 50 10.85 -18.55 19.39
C LEU A 50 9.51 -18.11 18.77
N ASP A 51 9.55 -17.14 17.85
CA ASP A 51 8.39 -16.65 17.12
C ASP A 51 8.12 -17.54 15.90
N LYS A 52 7.04 -18.31 15.97
CA LYS A 52 6.57 -19.16 14.87
C LYS A 52 5.66 -18.43 13.87
N SER A 53 5.37 -17.15 14.11
CA SER A 53 4.56 -16.35 13.19
C SER A 53 5.33 -16.00 11.92
N THR A 54 4.57 -15.76 10.86
CA THR A 54 5.04 -15.19 9.61
C THR A 54 4.65 -13.72 9.56
N LYS A 55 5.60 -12.88 9.17
CA LYS A 55 5.38 -11.45 8.93
C LYS A 55 5.76 -11.09 7.51
N ARG A 56 5.02 -10.17 6.90
CA ARG A 56 5.34 -9.54 5.62
C ARG A 56 5.40 -8.04 5.83
N ILE A 57 6.49 -7.42 5.43
CA ILE A 57 6.71 -5.98 5.55
C ILE A 57 6.91 -5.46 4.14
N THR A 58 6.10 -4.48 3.73
CA THR A 58 6.15 -3.90 2.40
C THR A 58 6.39 -2.40 2.49
N TRP A 59 7.20 -1.87 1.58
CA TRP A 59 7.38 -0.43 1.40
C TRP A 59 7.33 -0.11 -0.09
N ARG A 60 6.46 0.82 -0.47
CA ARG A 60 6.50 1.44 -1.80
C ARG A 60 6.36 2.96 -1.65
N PRO A 61 7.35 3.74 -2.08
CA PRO A 61 7.24 5.20 -2.01
C PRO A 61 6.11 5.69 -2.92
N ARG A 62 5.41 6.77 -2.51
CA ARG A 62 4.28 7.32 -3.27
C ARG A 62 4.71 7.81 -4.64
N GLU A 63 5.94 8.30 -4.74
CA GLU A 63 6.59 8.75 -5.97
C GLU A 63 6.77 7.60 -6.98
N ASP A 64 6.79 6.34 -6.52
CA ASP A 64 6.90 5.15 -7.36
C ASP A 64 5.55 4.55 -7.78
N LEU A 65 4.43 5.07 -7.26
CA LEU A 65 3.10 4.73 -7.79
C LEU A 65 2.97 5.14 -9.26
N ASP A 66 3.73 6.16 -9.66
CA ASP A 66 3.69 6.68 -11.01
C ASP A 66 4.59 5.92 -12.00
N ARG A 67 5.21 4.82 -11.62
CA ARG A 67 6.05 4.02 -12.51
C ARG A 67 5.32 2.78 -13.01
N ASP A 68 5.47 2.48 -14.30
CA ASP A 68 5.02 1.19 -14.83
C ASP A 68 5.96 0.09 -14.31
N LEU A 69 5.41 -0.88 -13.56
CA LEU A 69 6.19 -1.97 -13.00
C LEU A 69 6.45 -3.06 -14.04
N SER A 70 7.60 -3.70 -13.93
CA SER A 70 8.01 -4.82 -14.78
C SER A 70 7.47 -6.17 -14.28
N VAL A 71 7.59 -7.20 -15.12
CA VAL A 71 7.09 -8.55 -14.80
C VAL A 71 7.80 -9.27 -13.65
N ILE A 72 8.96 -8.76 -13.22
CA ILE A 72 9.73 -9.28 -12.08
C ILE A 72 9.42 -8.53 -10.77
N GLU A 73 8.63 -7.47 -10.83
CA GLU A 73 8.22 -6.66 -9.69
C GLU A 73 6.84 -7.08 -9.19
N ASN A 74 6.57 -6.76 -7.92
CA ASN A 74 5.28 -6.97 -7.30
C ASN A 74 4.56 -5.61 -7.17
N GLU A 75 3.26 -5.57 -7.42
CA GLU A 75 2.46 -4.36 -7.18
C GLU A 75 2.07 -4.30 -5.70
N LEU A 76 2.79 -3.48 -4.94
CA LEU A 76 2.56 -3.27 -3.51
C LEU A 76 1.71 -2.00 -3.28
N SER A 77 0.89 -2.00 -2.22
CA SER A 77 0.22 -0.80 -1.71
C SER A 77 1.26 0.28 -1.35
N ALA A 78 0.96 1.55 -1.64
CA ALA A 78 1.84 2.66 -1.29
C ALA A 78 1.99 2.83 0.22
N GLY A 79 3.16 3.26 0.67
CA GLY A 79 3.48 3.43 2.09
C GLY A 79 4.11 2.18 2.71
N PHE A 80 4.22 2.20 4.03
CA PHE A 80 4.82 1.15 4.84
C PHE A 80 3.72 0.29 5.45
N SER A 81 3.65 -0.99 5.09
CA SER A 81 2.68 -1.92 5.66
C SER A 81 3.37 -3.11 6.31
N VAL A 82 2.82 -3.57 7.44
CA VAL A 82 3.26 -4.76 8.16
C VAL A 82 2.08 -5.68 8.37
N TYR A 83 2.17 -6.88 7.85
CA TYR A 83 1.19 -7.94 8.02
C TYR A 83 1.78 -9.06 8.87
N SER A 84 1.02 -9.60 9.81
CA SER A 84 1.48 -10.63 10.74
C SER A 84 0.35 -11.60 11.06
N ASN A 85 0.60 -12.90 11.01
CA ASN A 85 -0.35 -13.92 11.48
C ASN A 85 -0.16 -14.28 12.97
N SER A 86 0.65 -13.51 13.70
CA SER A 86 0.86 -13.69 15.14
C SER A 86 -0.44 -13.53 15.92
N THR A 87 -0.60 -14.30 17.00
CA THR A 87 -1.68 -14.09 17.97
C THR A 87 -1.41 -12.91 18.90
N ASP A 88 -0.14 -12.51 19.04
CA ASP A 88 0.25 -11.32 19.78
C ASP A 88 0.11 -10.09 18.87
N ILE A 89 -0.77 -9.18 19.27
CA ILE A 89 -1.17 -8.01 18.48
C ILE A 89 -0.50 -6.78 19.10
N PRO A 90 0.51 -6.20 18.43
CA PRO A 90 1.16 -4.99 18.93
C PRO A 90 0.19 -3.81 18.96
N GLY A 91 0.47 -2.82 19.82
CA GLY A 91 -0.30 -1.58 19.85
C GLY A 91 -0.32 -0.90 18.48
N ARG A 92 -1.47 -0.34 18.10
CA ARG A 92 -1.79 0.28 16.80
C ARG A 92 -2.11 -0.66 15.64
N PHE A 93 -1.85 -1.96 15.72
CA PHE A 93 -2.29 -2.90 14.67
C PHE A 93 -3.82 -3.02 14.66
N ILE A 94 -4.39 -3.25 13.49
CA ILE A 94 -5.77 -3.71 13.35
C ILE A 94 -5.76 -5.20 13.05
N SER A 95 -6.84 -5.90 13.44
CA SER A 95 -6.94 -7.35 13.29
C SER A 95 -8.02 -7.72 12.29
N THR A 96 -7.68 -8.66 11.41
CA THR A 96 -8.60 -9.38 10.53
C THR A 96 -8.65 -10.86 10.94
N PRO A 97 -9.57 -11.67 10.40
CA PRO A 97 -9.57 -13.11 10.64
C PRO A 97 -8.29 -13.83 10.17
N MET A 98 -7.56 -13.26 9.21
CA MET A 98 -6.42 -13.91 8.56
C MET A 98 -5.05 -13.35 8.99
N TYR A 99 -5.01 -12.07 9.38
CA TYR A 99 -3.77 -11.37 9.76
C TYR A 99 -4.07 -10.13 10.59
N ASN A 100 -3.04 -9.64 11.28
CA ASN A 100 -3.00 -8.30 11.82
C ASN A 100 -2.22 -7.39 10.88
N SER A 101 -2.69 -6.17 10.65
CA SER A 101 -2.05 -5.19 9.79
C SER A 101 -1.70 -3.90 10.53
N PHE A 102 -0.57 -3.32 10.15
CA PHE A 102 -0.16 -1.96 10.48
C PHE A 102 0.17 -1.22 9.19
N HIS A 103 -0.18 0.06 9.13
CA HIS A 103 0.12 0.91 8.00
C HIS A 103 0.64 2.28 8.46
N SER A 104 1.61 2.83 7.74
CA SER A 104 2.24 4.13 8.00
C SER A 104 2.69 4.78 6.69
N GLU A 105 2.66 6.09 6.65
CA GLU A 105 3.26 6.88 5.56
C GLU A 105 4.79 6.97 5.68
N ASN A 106 5.33 6.63 6.85
CA ASN A 106 6.76 6.70 7.12
C ASN A 106 7.38 5.32 7.03
N PHE A 107 8.62 5.27 6.53
CA PHE A 107 9.41 4.06 6.49
C PHE A 107 9.99 3.75 7.88
N ASP A 108 9.29 2.91 8.64
CA ASP A 108 9.60 2.60 10.05
C ASP A 108 10.22 1.21 10.25
N ILE A 109 11.06 0.74 9.31
CA ILE A 109 11.55 -0.65 9.27
C ILE A 109 12.21 -1.13 10.56
N GLU A 110 12.98 -0.26 11.23
CA GLU A 110 13.74 -0.61 12.44
C GLU A 110 12.84 -0.98 13.62
N GLN A 111 11.60 -0.50 13.65
CA GLN A 111 10.64 -0.82 14.71
C GLN A 111 9.97 -2.18 14.51
N HIS A 112 9.95 -2.69 13.27
CA HIS A 112 9.18 -3.86 12.88
C HIS A 112 10.02 -5.06 12.46
N LEU A 113 11.25 -4.83 12.02
CA LEU A 113 12.21 -5.88 11.68
C LEU A 113 13.04 -6.22 12.92
N LEU A 114 13.01 -7.49 13.35
CA LEU A 114 13.66 -7.94 14.58
C LEU A 114 15.18 -7.69 14.55
N LEU A 115 15.70 -7.08 15.63
CA LEU A 115 17.11 -6.77 15.89
C LEU A 115 18.06 -8.00 15.94
N GLU A 116 17.52 -9.21 15.85
CA GLU A 116 18.28 -10.47 15.94
C GLU A 116 19.25 -10.66 14.77
N VAL A 117 19.04 -9.93 13.67
CA VAL A 117 19.91 -10.00 12.49
C VAL A 117 20.54 -8.64 12.27
N ASN A 118 21.87 -8.57 12.42
CA ASN A 118 22.65 -7.41 11.99
C ASN A 118 22.58 -7.32 10.46
N LEU A 119 21.59 -6.57 9.98
CA LEU A 119 21.42 -6.23 8.58
C LEU A 119 22.20 -4.96 8.33
N ASP A 120 23.46 -5.10 7.92
CA ASP A 120 24.24 -3.98 7.38
C ASP A 120 23.80 -3.66 5.95
N LEU A 121 22.48 -3.48 5.77
CA LEU A 121 21.85 -3.11 4.50
C LEU A 121 21.50 -1.62 4.57
N PRO A 122 22.06 -0.77 3.68
CA PRO A 122 21.70 0.63 3.63
C PRO A 122 20.30 0.79 3.01
N TRP A 123 19.30 1.06 3.85
CA TRP A 123 17.94 1.34 3.39
C TRP A 123 17.88 2.66 2.60
N ASN A 124 17.15 2.66 1.48
CA ASN A 124 16.93 3.83 0.65
C ASN A 124 15.44 3.96 0.26
N PRO A 125 14.58 4.34 1.22
CA PRO A 125 13.14 4.33 1.02
C PRO A 125 12.64 5.39 0.01
N GLU A 126 13.44 6.39 -0.31
CA GLU A 126 13.08 7.42 -1.30
C GLU A 126 13.05 6.88 -2.73
N TYR A 127 13.89 5.87 -3.02
CA TYR A 127 14.08 5.38 -4.39
C TYR A 127 13.75 3.89 -4.57
N PHE A 128 13.72 3.11 -3.48
CA PHE A 128 13.62 1.66 -3.55
C PHE A 128 12.29 1.19 -2.97
N THR A 129 11.77 0.11 -3.56
CA THR A 129 10.58 -0.61 -3.09
C THR A 129 11.05 -1.90 -2.42
N TYR A 130 10.45 -2.26 -1.29
CA TYR A 130 10.85 -3.42 -0.49
C TYR A 130 9.67 -4.38 -0.25
N ASP A 131 9.90 -5.67 -0.43
CA ASP A 131 9.00 -6.76 -0.02
C ASP A 131 9.80 -7.75 0.85
N ILE A 132 9.52 -7.75 2.15
CA ILE A 132 10.28 -8.49 3.15
C ILE A 132 9.36 -9.53 3.76
N THR A 133 9.79 -10.78 3.75
CA THR A 133 9.08 -11.89 4.42
C THR A 133 9.94 -12.42 5.56
N VAL A 134 9.40 -12.39 6.78
CA VAL A 134 10.02 -12.97 7.97
C VAL A 134 9.27 -14.26 8.30
N GLU A 135 9.94 -15.39 8.13
CA GLU A 135 9.46 -16.71 8.50
C GLU A 135 10.24 -17.23 9.73
N PRO A 136 9.78 -18.32 10.38
CA PRO A 136 10.47 -18.87 11.54
C PRO A 136 11.90 -19.34 11.22
N ALA A 137 12.13 -19.87 10.02
CA ALA A 137 13.41 -20.44 9.61
C ALA A 137 14.29 -19.48 8.79
N GLN A 138 13.72 -18.42 8.20
CA GLN A 138 14.43 -17.55 7.28
C GLN A 138 13.82 -16.15 7.19
N ILE A 139 14.63 -15.18 6.78
CA ILE A 139 14.19 -13.84 6.36
C ILE A 139 14.53 -13.71 4.88
N GLN A 140 13.54 -13.31 4.08
CA GLN A 140 13.74 -12.93 2.69
C GLN A 140 13.54 -11.42 2.58
N ILE A 141 14.55 -10.70 2.09
CA ILE A 141 14.47 -9.27 1.78
C ILE A 141 14.53 -9.16 0.27
N VAL A 142 13.50 -8.60 -0.35
CA VAL A 142 13.48 -8.28 -1.78
C VAL A 142 13.44 -6.77 -1.94
N GLU A 143 14.38 -6.25 -2.72
CA GLU A 143 14.49 -4.85 -3.12
C GLU A 143 14.27 -4.75 -4.62
N TYR A 144 13.49 -3.76 -5.03
CA TYR A 144 13.25 -3.39 -6.41
C TYR A 144 13.66 -1.94 -6.63
N ARG A 145 14.37 -1.69 -7.74
CA ARG A 145 14.68 -0.33 -8.16
C ARG A 145 14.88 -0.23 -9.67
N PRO A 146 14.47 0.89 -10.29
CA PRO A 146 14.88 1.19 -11.65
C PRO A 146 16.39 1.46 -11.67
N LEU A 147 17.08 0.91 -12.67
CA LEU A 147 18.50 1.18 -12.90
C LEU A 147 18.60 2.30 -13.93
N LYS A 148 18.90 3.52 -13.49
CA LYS A 148 18.80 4.74 -14.32
C LYS A 148 19.81 4.73 -15.48
N GLN A 149 19.50 5.45 -16.55
CA GLN A 149 20.41 5.54 -17.69
C GLN A 149 21.79 6.06 -17.27
N GLY A 150 22.83 5.30 -17.63
CA GLY A 150 24.22 5.62 -17.29
C GLY A 150 24.65 5.18 -15.88
N GLU A 151 23.74 4.67 -15.07
CA GLU A 151 24.07 3.99 -13.81
C GLU A 151 24.65 2.61 -14.10
N GLU A 152 25.67 2.19 -13.35
CA GLU A 152 26.21 0.84 -13.42
C GLU A 152 25.98 0.14 -12.08
N PHE A 153 25.51 -1.11 -12.13
CA PHE A 153 25.45 -1.97 -10.97
C PHE A 153 26.44 -3.11 -11.15
N THR A 154 27.32 -3.29 -10.17
CA THR A 154 28.32 -4.35 -10.17
C THR A 154 28.10 -5.25 -8.97
N VAL A 155 28.02 -6.56 -9.23
CA VAL A 155 27.90 -7.58 -8.19
C VAL A 155 29.04 -8.58 -8.29
N GLY A 156 29.58 -8.94 -7.13
CA GLY A 156 30.58 -9.99 -6.98
C GLY A 156 30.33 -10.72 -5.66
N ARG A 157 30.90 -11.91 -5.52
CA ARG A 157 30.61 -12.77 -4.36
C ARG A 157 31.22 -12.19 -3.08
N VAL A 158 30.41 -11.98 -2.06
CA VAL A 158 30.87 -11.71 -0.70
C VAL A 158 31.21 -13.04 -0.01
N LYS A 159 32.17 -13.01 0.92
CA LYS A 159 32.66 -14.22 1.60
C LYS A 159 31.51 -14.96 2.31
N ASP A 160 31.48 -16.29 2.16
CA ASP A 160 30.54 -17.21 2.81
C ASP A 160 29.06 -17.07 2.38
N GLU A 161 28.80 -16.47 1.22
CA GLU A 161 27.47 -16.28 0.63
C GLU A 161 27.34 -16.96 -0.74
N LYS A 162 26.19 -17.61 -1.01
CA LYS A 162 25.86 -18.10 -2.35
C LYS A 162 25.30 -16.97 -3.21
N LEU A 163 26.01 -16.61 -4.27
CA LEU A 163 25.57 -15.60 -5.23
C LEU A 163 25.08 -16.23 -6.54
N GLU A 164 23.92 -15.78 -6.99
CA GLU A 164 23.34 -16.08 -8.30
C GLU A 164 22.87 -14.77 -8.94
N ALA A 165 23.25 -14.52 -10.19
CA ALA A 165 22.84 -13.34 -10.92
C ALA A 165 22.20 -13.74 -12.25
N GLY A 166 20.99 -13.25 -12.50
CA GLY A 166 20.26 -13.43 -13.73
C GLY A 166 20.09 -12.11 -14.46
N VAL A 167 20.39 -12.12 -15.76
CA VAL A 167 20.10 -11.00 -16.66
C VAL A 167 19.11 -11.49 -17.70
N PHE A 168 17.93 -10.90 -17.70
CA PHE A 168 16.75 -11.38 -18.40
C PHE A 168 16.15 -10.30 -19.31
N PHE A 169 15.29 -10.76 -20.22
CA PHE A 169 14.40 -9.96 -21.03
C PHE A 169 13.07 -10.71 -21.18
N VAL A 170 12.00 -10.01 -21.52
CA VAL A 170 10.69 -10.64 -21.74
C VAL A 170 10.67 -11.29 -23.13
N ASP A 171 10.58 -12.62 -23.18
CA ASP A 171 10.43 -13.38 -24.44
C ASP A 171 8.98 -13.32 -24.92
N ALA A 172 8.03 -13.57 -24.00
CA ALA A 172 6.60 -13.48 -24.24
C ALA A 172 5.86 -13.20 -22.93
N SER A 173 4.76 -12.47 -23.01
CA SER A 173 3.85 -12.27 -21.89
C SER A 173 2.43 -12.27 -22.43
N ASP A 174 1.54 -13.01 -21.78
CA ASP A 174 0.09 -12.89 -21.99
C ASP A 174 -0.58 -12.24 -20.78
N GLU A 175 -1.87 -12.50 -20.56
CA GLU A 175 -2.59 -11.93 -19.43
C GLU A 175 -2.05 -12.35 -18.06
N VAL A 176 -1.50 -13.57 -17.92
CA VAL A 176 -1.07 -14.14 -16.62
C VAL A 176 0.27 -14.86 -16.73
N ASP A 177 0.54 -15.52 -17.86
CA ASP A 177 1.78 -16.24 -18.12
C ASP A 177 2.86 -15.29 -18.64
N VAL A 178 4.06 -15.44 -18.07
CA VAL A 178 5.26 -14.71 -18.46
C VAL A 178 6.37 -15.71 -18.73
N ASP A 179 6.97 -15.58 -19.92
CA ASP A 179 8.21 -16.23 -20.28
C ASP A 179 9.31 -15.17 -20.39
N ILE A 180 10.35 -15.35 -19.58
CA ILE A 180 11.55 -14.54 -19.66
C ILE A 180 12.74 -15.40 -20.09
N GLY A 181 13.49 -14.88 -21.05
CA GLY A 181 14.74 -15.45 -21.53
C GLY A 181 15.92 -14.70 -20.94
N GLY A 182 17.08 -15.35 -20.86
CA GLY A 182 18.27 -14.66 -20.40
C GLY A 182 19.46 -15.55 -20.12
N ILE A 183 20.38 -15.01 -19.32
CA ILE A 183 21.59 -15.67 -18.87
C ILE A 183 21.60 -15.66 -17.34
N ARG A 184 21.93 -16.80 -16.76
CA ARG A 184 22.11 -16.95 -15.31
C ARG A 184 23.54 -17.37 -15.00
N CYS A 185 24.17 -16.60 -14.13
CA CYS A 185 25.54 -16.72 -13.70
C CYS A 185 25.59 -17.16 -12.23
N ASN A 186 26.46 -18.14 -11.93
CA ASN A 186 26.68 -18.65 -10.59
C ASN A 186 28.16 -18.51 -10.21
N TRP A 187 28.40 -18.32 -8.91
CA TRP A 187 29.76 -18.23 -8.35
C TRP A 187 30.08 -19.47 -7.52
N GLY A 188 31.31 -19.96 -7.65
CA GLY A 188 31.79 -21.13 -6.93
C GLY A 188 31.98 -20.86 -5.45
N MET A 189 31.85 -21.90 -4.61
CA MET A 189 31.97 -21.78 -3.15
C MET A 189 33.43 -21.65 -2.68
N ASP A 190 34.39 -22.15 -3.45
CA ASP A 190 35.77 -22.30 -2.96
C ASP A 190 36.66 -21.09 -3.30
N ASP A 191 36.55 -20.55 -4.51
CA ASP A 191 37.44 -19.49 -5.01
C ASP A 191 36.73 -18.14 -5.25
N GLY A 192 35.40 -18.12 -5.14
CA GLY A 192 34.57 -16.94 -5.40
C GLY A 192 34.65 -16.44 -6.83
N LYS A 193 35.11 -17.28 -7.75
CA LYS A 193 35.11 -16.99 -9.17
C LYS A 193 33.75 -17.32 -9.77
N LEU A 194 33.48 -16.63 -10.87
CA LEU A 194 32.35 -16.92 -11.72
C LEU A 194 32.56 -18.29 -12.39
N GLU A 195 31.77 -19.29 -12.02
CA GLU A 195 31.93 -20.67 -12.52
C GLU A 195 31.35 -20.82 -13.93
N ARG A 196 30.09 -20.41 -14.10
CA ARG A 196 29.35 -20.63 -15.34
C ARG A 196 28.19 -19.67 -15.46
N CYS A 197 28.09 -19.05 -16.63
CA CYS A 197 26.90 -18.37 -17.11
C CYS A 197 26.21 -19.27 -18.15
N GLN A 198 24.92 -19.53 -17.96
CA GLN A 198 24.13 -20.41 -18.81
C GLN A 198 22.86 -19.73 -19.29
N LYS A 199 22.49 -19.99 -20.55
CA LYS A 199 21.20 -19.57 -21.08
C LYS A 199 20.09 -20.21 -20.24
N THR A 200 19.13 -19.40 -19.82
CA THR A 200 18.01 -19.79 -18.97
C THR A 200 16.74 -19.18 -19.54
N SER A 201 15.64 -19.92 -19.51
CA SER A 201 14.28 -19.39 -19.70
C SER A 201 13.45 -19.80 -18.48
N LEU A 202 12.56 -18.91 -18.05
CA LEU A 202 11.67 -19.09 -16.91
C LEU A 202 10.26 -18.77 -17.35
N LEU A 203 9.41 -19.80 -17.35
CA LEU A 203 7.97 -19.66 -17.51
C LEU A 203 7.30 -19.67 -16.13
N TYR A 204 6.53 -18.65 -15.82
CA TYR A 204 5.80 -18.54 -14.56
C TYR A 204 4.49 -17.75 -14.73
N LYS A 205 3.60 -17.89 -13.75
CA LYS A 205 2.36 -17.13 -13.67
C LYS A 205 2.51 -15.93 -12.74
N GLN A 206 1.95 -14.79 -13.11
CA GLN A 206 1.90 -13.60 -12.27
C GLN A 206 0.73 -13.66 -11.30
N GLY A 207 1.03 -13.49 -10.01
CA GLY A 207 0.02 -13.28 -8.97
C GLY A 207 -0.55 -11.88 -8.99
N HIS A 208 0.32 -10.89 -9.23
CA HIS A 208 -0.05 -9.50 -9.41
C HIS A 208 0.37 -9.05 -10.81
N ILE A 209 -0.60 -8.53 -11.55
CA ILE A 209 -0.39 -7.90 -12.84
C ILE A 209 -0.47 -6.41 -12.58
N ALA A 210 0.67 -5.76 -12.70
CA ALA A 210 0.83 -4.36 -12.38
C ALA A 210 -0.06 -3.46 -13.23
N PHE A 211 -0.35 -2.28 -12.69
CA PHE A 211 -1.06 -1.26 -13.43
C PHE A 211 -0.17 -0.74 -14.56
N ASN A 212 -0.62 -0.93 -15.82
CA ASN A 212 0.06 -0.39 -17.00
C ASN A 212 -0.80 0.71 -17.61
N ARG A 213 -0.28 1.94 -17.64
CA ARG A 213 -1.02 3.11 -18.16
C ARG A 213 -1.31 3.06 -19.65
N SER A 214 -0.63 2.20 -20.40
CA SER A 214 -0.93 1.96 -21.82
C SER A 214 -2.14 1.04 -22.04
N SER A 215 -2.69 0.44 -20.98
CA SER A 215 -3.85 -0.45 -21.01
C SER A 215 -5.11 0.24 -20.47
N GLN A 216 -6.25 -0.47 -20.46
CA GLN A 216 -7.52 0.04 -19.95
C GLN A 216 -7.40 0.38 -18.45
N THR A 217 -7.60 1.66 -18.11
CA THR A 217 -7.51 2.18 -16.73
C THR A 217 -8.91 2.47 -16.21
N ALA A 218 -9.15 2.29 -14.92
CA ALA A 218 -10.43 2.64 -14.30
C ALA A 218 -10.34 4.08 -13.74
N PRO A 219 -10.99 5.10 -14.35
CA PRO A 219 -10.91 6.47 -13.84
C PRO A 219 -11.39 6.56 -12.38
N LEU A 220 -10.62 7.28 -11.57
CA LEU A 220 -10.81 7.42 -10.12
C LEU A 220 -10.68 8.89 -9.73
N TYR A 221 -11.69 9.46 -9.07
CA TYR A 221 -11.67 10.85 -8.63
C TYR A 221 -12.62 11.13 -7.46
N LEU A 222 -12.45 12.29 -6.82
CA LEU A 222 -13.34 12.77 -5.76
C LEU A 222 -14.44 13.67 -6.33
N GLU A 223 -15.69 13.46 -5.90
CA GLU A 223 -16.80 14.37 -6.21
C GLU A 223 -16.52 15.77 -5.63
N GLN A 224 -16.74 16.80 -6.45
CA GLN A 224 -16.56 18.20 -6.05
C GLN A 224 -17.92 18.88 -5.81
N PRO A 225 -18.06 19.72 -4.76
CA PRO A 225 -17.04 20.07 -3.76
C PRO A 225 -16.85 18.98 -2.68
N ILE A 226 -15.60 18.80 -2.23
CA ILE A 226 -15.30 17.85 -1.15
C ILE A 226 -15.83 18.39 0.19
N GLY A 227 -16.84 17.72 0.74
CA GLY A 227 -17.40 17.98 2.06
C GLY A 227 -16.80 17.08 3.16
N LEU A 228 -17.49 17.00 4.30
CA LEU A 228 -17.11 16.10 5.41
C LEU A 228 -17.40 14.62 5.10
N HIS A 229 -18.12 14.34 4.02
CA HIS A 229 -18.37 13.01 3.48
C HIS A 229 -17.79 12.90 2.06
N PRO A 230 -16.47 12.72 1.92
CA PRO A 230 -15.85 12.61 0.60
C PRO A 230 -16.40 11.42 -0.16
N LYS A 231 -16.80 11.64 -1.42
CA LYS A 231 -17.29 10.58 -2.29
C LYS A 231 -16.22 10.25 -3.32
N VAL A 232 -15.78 9.00 -3.30
CA VAL A 232 -14.87 8.44 -4.28
C VAL A 232 -15.70 7.86 -5.41
N LEU A 233 -15.47 8.35 -6.62
CA LEU A 233 -16.13 7.92 -7.84
C LEU A 233 -15.15 7.07 -8.66
N ILE A 234 -15.60 5.88 -9.03
CA ILE A 234 -14.84 4.92 -9.84
C ILE A 234 -15.65 4.61 -11.09
N ASP A 235 -15.14 5.01 -12.25
CA ASP A 235 -15.82 4.79 -13.52
C ASP A 235 -15.44 3.42 -14.08
N LEU A 236 -16.39 2.48 -14.05
CA LEU A 236 -16.27 1.17 -14.68
C LEU A 236 -17.24 1.01 -15.86
N THR A 237 -17.72 2.10 -16.46
CA THR A 237 -18.73 2.05 -17.54
C THR A 237 -18.23 1.33 -18.80
N GLU A 238 -16.94 1.40 -19.09
CA GLU A 238 -16.31 0.72 -20.24
C GLU A 238 -15.82 -0.71 -19.90
N PHE A 239 -16.07 -1.17 -18.68
CA PHE A 239 -15.65 -2.49 -18.22
C PHE A 239 -16.82 -3.46 -18.26
N ASP A 240 -16.57 -4.66 -18.77
CA ASP A 240 -17.55 -5.73 -18.86
C ASP A 240 -17.43 -6.69 -17.67
N GLU A 241 -18.55 -7.30 -17.29
CA GLU A 241 -18.54 -8.42 -16.34
C GLU A 241 -17.73 -9.59 -16.91
N ARG A 242 -16.82 -10.15 -16.12
CA ARG A 242 -16.00 -11.31 -16.51
C ARG A 242 -16.32 -12.50 -15.60
N PRO A 243 -16.50 -13.71 -16.17
CA PRO A 243 -16.75 -14.90 -15.37
C PRO A 243 -15.54 -15.21 -14.49
N GLN A 244 -15.79 -15.67 -13.26
CA GLN A 244 -14.75 -15.99 -12.26
C GLN A 244 -13.86 -14.81 -11.88
N CYS A 245 -14.32 -13.58 -12.14
CA CYS A 245 -13.65 -12.38 -11.74
C CYS A 245 -14.56 -11.46 -10.94
N MET A 246 -13.96 -10.62 -10.11
CA MET A 246 -14.65 -9.58 -9.36
C MET A 246 -13.83 -8.28 -9.39
N TYR A 247 -14.52 -7.17 -9.63
CA TYR A 247 -13.93 -5.84 -9.49
C TYR A 247 -13.98 -5.46 -8.02
N LEU A 248 -12.84 -5.03 -7.50
CA LEU A 248 -12.63 -4.72 -6.10
C LEU A 248 -12.01 -3.34 -5.96
N MET A 249 -12.33 -2.68 -4.85
CA MET A 249 -11.55 -1.58 -4.33
C MET A 249 -11.01 -1.95 -2.95
N HIS A 250 -9.69 -2.04 -2.83
CA HIS A 250 -9.00 -2.15 -1.56
C HIS A 250 -8.62 -0.75 -1.05
N LEU A 251 -8.97 -0.45 0.19
CA LEU A 251 -8.72 0.84 0.84
C LEU A 251 -7.98 0.65 2.16
N GLN A 252 -6.82 1.30 2.26
CA GLN A 252 -6.13 1.56 3.52
C GLN A 252 -6.34 3.04 3.85
N LEU A 253 -7.14 3.31 4.89
CA LEU A 253 -7.51 4.67 5.28
C LEU A 253 -6.79 5.07 6.57
N PRO A 254 -6.15 6.24 6.62
CA PRO A 254 -5.58 6.76 7.86
C PRO A 254 -6.71 7.20 8.81
N LEU A 255 -6.40 7.40 10.10
CA LEU A 255 -7.40 7.72 11.13
C LEU A 255 -8.34 8.89 10.76
N GLU A 256 -7.88 9.86 9.99
CA GLU A 256 -8.66 11.03 9.59
C GLU A 256 -9.87 10.70 8.70
N LEU A 257 -9.85 9.56 8.03
CA LEU A 257 -10.92 9.08 7.14
C LEU A 257 -11.36 7.68 7.58
N PHE A 258 -12.65 7.38 7.45
CA PHE A 258 -13.14 6.04 7.71
C PHE A 258 -14.40 5.75 6.89
N VAL A 259 -14.73 4.47 6.83
CA VAL A 259 -15.95 3.97 6.19
C VAL A 259 -17.10 3.99 7.20
N ASP A 260 -18.19 4.68 6.87
CA ASP A 260 -19.43 4.58 7.64
C ASP A 260 -20.23 3.34 7.20
N LYS A 261 -20.14 2.29 8.01
CA LYS A 261 -20.83 1.01 7.77
C LYS A 261 -22.36 1.10 7.72
N PHE A 262 -22.96 2.20 8.15
CA PHE A 262 -24.41 2.41 8.09
C PHE A 262 -24.85 3.12 6.80
N GLN A 263 -23.90 3.74 6.08
CA GLN A 263 -24.16 4.42 4.80
C GLN A 263 -23.72 3.58 3.60
N VAL A 264 -22.64 2.80 3.75
CA VAL A 264 -22.11 1.94 2.69
C VAL A 264 -21.95 0.50 3.18
N SER A 265 -21.97 -0.44 2.23
CA SER A 265 -21.88 -1.88 2.52
C SER A 265 -20.58 -2.45 1.94
N PRO A 266 -19.45 -2.30 2.64
CA PRO A 266 -18.20 -2.95 2.25
C PRO A 266 -18.35 -4.47 2.33
N LEU A 267 -17.63 -5.19 1.47
CA LEU A 267 -17.49 -6.64 1.58
C LEU A 267 -16.78 -7.01 2.87
N LEU A 268 -15.71 -6.27 3.19
CA LEU A 268 -14.93 -6.42 4.41
C LEU A 268 -14.55 -5.04 4.98
N LEU A 269 -14.61 -4.91 6.30
CA LEU A 269 -14.24 -3.70 7.03
C LEU A 269 -13.59 -4.08 8.36
N PHE A 270 -12.37 -3.61 8.57
CA PHE A 270 -11.56 -3.86 9.77
C PHE A 270 -10.96 -2.56 10.30
N GLY A 271 -10.64 -2.54 11.59
CA GLY A 271 -10.07 -1.35 12.26
C GLY A 271 -11.12 -0.31 12.67
N GLU A 272 -10.71 0.96 12.65
CA GLU A 272 -11.47 2.08 13.24
C GLU A 272 -12.57 2.63 12.35
N HIS A 273 -13.81 2.46 12.76
CA HIS A 273 -15.01 2.89 12.03
C HIS A 273 -16.08 3.51 12.94
N ASP A 274 -15.71 3.90 14.16
CA ASP A 274 -16.61 4.57 15.10
C ASP A 274 -16.92 5.99 14.60
N LEU A 275 -18.19 6.39 14.55
CA LEU A 275 -18.61 7.70 14.06
C LEU A 275 -18.36 8.84 15.06
N GLU A 276 -18.28 8.54 16.36
CA GLU A 276 -18.25 9.54 17.41
C GLU A 276 -16.84 9.91 17.88
N LEU A 277 -15.86 9.03 17.63
CA LEU A 277 -14.50 9.23 18.12
C LEU A 277 -13.69 10.19 17.25
N PRO A 278 -13.09 11.25 17.82
CA PRO A 278 -12.21 12.14 17.10
C PRO A 278 -10.86 11.47 16.83
N GLN A 279 -10.17 11.91 15.76
CA GLN A 279 -8.91 11.33 15.31
C GLN A 279 -7.84 11.26 16.41
N TYR A 280 -7.69 12.33 17.20
CA TYR A 280 -6.67 12.42 18.26
C TYR A 280 -6.90 11.47 19.44
N SER A 281 -8.08 10.86 19.57
CA SER A 281 -8.37 9.87 20.63
C SER A 281 -7.93 8.45 20.25
N LEU A 282 -7.57 8.24 18.99
CA LEU A 282 -7.26 6.94 18.38
C LEU A 282 -5.76 6.77 18.06
N GLN A 283 -4.96 7.84 18.12
CA GLN A 283 -3.55 7.85 17.67
C GLN A 283 -2.68 6.73 18.25
N ASP A 284 -2.91 6.38 19.53
CA ASP A 284 -2.15 5.35 20.23
C ASP A 284 -2.81 3.95 20.16
N LYS A 285 -4.00 3.83 19.55
CA LYS A 285 -4.82 2.61 19.54
C LYS A 285 -4.81 1.87 18.21
N ALA A 286 -4.86 2.61 17.11
CA ALA A 286 -4.93 2.07 15.76
C ALA A 286 -4.22 3.01 14.78
N TRP A 287 -3.85 2.50 13.61
CA TRP A 287 -3.36 3.32 12.51
C TRP A 287 -4.48 3.88 11.62
N GLY A 288 -5.67 3.28 11.64
CA GLY A 288 -6.72 3.58 10.68
C GLY A 288 -7.72 2.43 10.50
N SER A 289 -8.13 2.23 9.25
CA SER A 289 -9.02 1.14 8.86
C SER A 289 -8.62 0.56 7.51
N GLU A 290 -8.99 -0.70 7.30
CA GLU A 290 -8.80 -1.43 6.05
C GLU A 290 -10.16 -1.93 5.58
N SER A 291 -10.46 -1.76 4.29
CA SER A 291 -11.73 -2.19 3.73
C SER A 291 -11.62 -2.66 2.29
N ILE A 292 -12.53 -3.56 1.92
CA ILE A 292 -12.66 -4.08 0.55
C ILE A 292 -14.11 -3.86 0.12
N PHE A 293 -14.29 -3.27 -1.06
CA PHE A 293 -15.59 -3.08 -1.70
C PHE A 293 -15.65 -3.88 -2.99
N GLU A 294 -16.78 -4.53 -3.24
CA GLU A 294 -17.10 -5.07 -4.55
C GLU A 294 -17.67 -3.96 -5.44
N LEU A 295 -17.12 -3.81 -6.63
CA LEU A 295 -17.52 -2.81 -7.61
C LEU A 295 -18.32 -3.46 -8.74
N LYS A 296 -19.24 -2.71 -9.32
CA LYS A 296 -20.06 -3.15 -10.45
C LYS A 296 -19.47 -2.68 -11.76
N ALA A 297 -19.32 -3.60 -12.71
CA ALA A 297 -18.98 -3.29 -14.09
C ALA A 297 -20.13 -2.57 -14.80
N GLY A 298 -19.85 -1.84 -15.88
CA GLY A 298 -20.84 -1.12 -16.68
C GLY A 298 -21.49 0.10 -16.00
N THR A 299 -20.98 0.55 -14.85
CA THR A 299 -21.51 1.71 -14.12
C THR A 299 -20.41 2.51 -13.44
N VAL A 300 -20.75 3.75 -13.07
CA VAL A 300 -19.97 4.53 -12.10
C VAL A 300 -20.32 4.04 -10.70
N ASN A 301 -19.31 3.67 -9.93
CA ASN A 301 -19.43 3.25 -8.54
C ASN A 301 -19.14 4.46 -7.63
N GLU A 302 -19.93 4.62 -6.57
CA GLU A 302 -19.75 5.69 -5.59
C GLU A 302 -19.50 5.09 -4.21
N ILE A 303 -18.40 5.49 -3.58
CA ILE A 303 -18.04 5.07 -2.22
C ILE A 303 -17.92 6.31 -1.35
N THR A 304 -18.83 6.45 -0.39
CA THR A 304 -18.83 7.57 0.55
C THR A 304 -17.96 7.26 1.76
N LEU A 305 -16.98 8.12 2.02
CA LEU A 305 -16.14 8.12 3.22
C LEU A 305 -16.65 9.16 4.21
N HIS A 306 -16.16 9.08 5.44
CA HIS A 306 -16.45 10.05 6.48
C HIS A 306 -15.15 10.62 7.05
N SER A 307 -15.06 11.95 7.17
CA SER A 307 -13.93 12.63 7.80
C SER A 307 -14.09 12.70 9.32
N ARG A 308 -12.99 12.59 10.07
CA ARG A 308 -12.99 12.76 11.53
C ARG A 308 -12.66 14.18 11.94
N TYR A 309 -13.08 14.54 13.15
CA TYR A 309 -12.58 15.73 13.82
C TYR A 309 -11.09 15.60 14.10
N ILE A 310 -10.32 16.53 13.57
CA ILE A 310 -8.86 16.62 13.73
C ILE A 310 -8.48 17.56 14.87
N LYS A 311 -7.31 17.33 15.47
CA LYS A 311 -6.80 18.15 16.56
C LYS A 311 -6.61 19.61 16.10
N PRO A 312 -7.12 20.61 16.84
CA PRO A 312 -6.91 22.00 16.49
C PRO A 312 -5.43 22.37 16.42
N SER A 313 -5.10 23.35 15.58
CA SER A 313 -3.72 23.84 15.40
C SER A 313 -3.51 25.18 16.09
N ASN A 314 -2.25 25.48 16.42
CA ASN A 314 -1.86 26.83 16.82
C ASN A 314 -1.45 27.59 15.54
N ASN A 315 -2.06 28.75 15.28
CA ASN A 315 -1.68 29.68 14.20
C ASN A 315 -1.88 29.14 12.76
N SER A 316 -2.75 28.16 12.57
CA SER A 316 -3.14 27.68 11.24
C SER A 316 -4.60 27.24 11.23
N ALA A 317 -5.51 28.22 11.13
CA ALA A 317 -6.85 27.96 10.63
C ALA A 317 -6.73 27.54 9.16
N GLY A 318 -7.33 26.42 8.76
CA GLY A 318 -7.26 26.00 7.37
C GLY A 318 -7.74 24.60 7.10
N LYS A 319 -7.27 24.04 5.99
CA LYS A 319 -7.51 22.66 5.57
C LYS A 319 -6.29 21.82 5.92
N PHE A 320 -6.53 20.65 6.51
CA PHE A 320 -5.55 19.60 6.68
C PHE A 320 -5.75 18.61 5.54
N GLU A 321 -4.77 18.50 4.65
CA GLU A 321 -4.83 17.58 3.53
C GLU A 321 -4.53 16.16 4.01
N VAL A 322 -5.41 15.22 3.68
CA VAL A 322 -5.27 13.79 3.97
C VAL A 322 -5.17 13.04 2.65
N SER A 323 -4.05 12.37 2.44
CA SER A 323 -3.82 11.56 1.25
C SER A 323 -4.09 10.08 1.53
N PHE A 324 -4.68 9.39 0.56
CA PHE A 324 -4.83 7.92 0.56
C PHE A 324 -4.84 7.41 -0.87
N SER A 325 -4.54 6.12 -1.08
CA SER A 325 -4.39 5.53 -2.41
C SER A 325 -5.29 4.31 -2.54
N PRO A 326 -6.51 4.46 -3.10
CA PRO A 326 -7.36 3.32 -3.42
C PRO A 326 -6.71 2.41 -4.46
N GLU A 327 -6.79 1.11 -4.24
CA GLU A 327 -6.35 0.11 -5.22
C GLU A 327 -7.58 -0.48 -5.90
N ILE A 328 -7.76 -0.19 -7.19
CA ILE A 328 -8.81 -0.78 -8.01
C ILE A 328 -8.26 -2.04 -8.65
N ILE A 329 -8.82 -3.19 -8.30
CA ILE A 329 -8.26 -4.50 -8.62
C ILE A 329 -9.34 -5.34 -9.30
N LEU A 330 -8.98 -6.01 -10.39
CA LEU A 330 -9.73 -7.12 -10.94
C LEU A 330 -9.11 -8.42 -10.41
N ALA A 331 -9.80 -9.06 -9.47
CA ALA A 331 -9.39 -10.36 -8.94
C ALA A 331 -10.05 -11.47 -9.78
N CYS A 332 -9.28 -12.39 -10.34
CA CYS A 332 -9.77 -13.48 -11.17
C CYS A 332 -9.20 -14.83 -10.72
N ASP A 333 -10.06 -15.82 -10.52
CA ASP A 333 -9.64 -17.19 -10.27
C ASP A 333 -9.13 -17.82 -11.56
N THR A 334 -7.88 -18.27 -11.54
CA THR A 334 -7.22 -18.83 -12.74
C THR A 334 -7.38 -20.35 -12.85
N GLY A 335 -7.76 -21.03 -11.75
CA GLY A 335 -7.76 -22.49 -11.67
C GLY A 335 -6.36 -23.12 -11.65
N ASP A 336 -5.28 -22.35 -11.58
CA ASP A 336 -3.90 -22.83 -11.48
C ASP A 336 -3.19 -22.24 -10.25
N GLU A 337 -3.00 -23.05 -9.20
CA GLU A 337 -2.28 -22.67 -7.97
C GLU A 337 -0.82 -22.25 -8.22
N LYS A 338 -0.25 -22.46 -9.42
CA LYS A 338 1.08 -21.94 -9.78
C LYS A 338 1.16 -20.42 -9.75
N VAL A 339 0.03 -19.72 -9.78
CA VAL A 339 -0.03 -18.26 -9.55
C VAL A 339 0.61 -17.86 -8.21
N ALA A 340 0.49 -18.70 -7.18
CA ALA A 340 1.16 -18.49 -5.89
C ALA A 340 2.68 -18.76 -5.93
N ARG A 341 3.20 -19.41 -6.97
CA ARG A 341 4.60 -19.87 -7.09
C ARG A 341 5.39 -18.99 -8.06
N ASN A 342 5.59 -17.73 -7.70
CA ASN A 342 6.39 -16.80 -8.48
C ASN A 342 7.90 -16.86 -8.08
N PRO A 343 8.85 -16.86 -9.04
CA PRO A 343 10.28 -16.95 -8.73
C PRO A 343 10.88 -15.66 -8.16
N PHE A 344 10.20 -14.53 -8.27
CA PHE A 344 10.66 -13.18 -7.94
C PHE A 344 10.07 -12.62 -6.65
N TYR A 345 8.79 -12.88 -6.38
CA TYR A 345 8.10 -12.40 -5.19
C TYR A 345 7.25 -13.50 -4.54
N LYS A 346 6.80 -13.26 -3.30
CA LYS A 346 5.87 -14.14 -2.59
C LYS A 346 4.49 -13.48 -2.50
N LYS A 347 3.45 -14.29 -2.67
CA LYS A 347 2.04 -13.95 -2.44
C LYS A 347 1.59 -14.56 -1.10
N GLY A 348 0.58 -14.00 -0.47
CA GLY A 348 -0.26 -14.73 0.50
C GLY A 348 -0.36 -14.14 1.90
N LEU A 349 0.18 -12.94 2.15
CA LEU A 349 -0.06 -12.21 3.41
C LEU A 349 -0.42 -10.75 3.12
N GLY A 350 -1.46 -10.25 3.79
CA GLY A 350 -2.21 -9.03 3.43
C GLY A 350 -3.58 -9.38 2.86
N TYR A 351 -4.25 -8.46 2.15
CA TYR A 351 -5.59 -8.70 1.60
C TYR A 351 -5.65 -9.94 0.71
N GLU A 352 -4.55 -10.29 0.06
CA GLU A 352 -4.39 -11.50 -0.76
C GLU A 352 -4.77 -12.78 -0.02
N SER A 353 -4.59 -12.83 1.31
CA SER A 353 -4.90 -13.98 2.16
C SER A 353 -6.41 -14.24 2.34
N LEU A 354 -7.25 -13.31 1.88
CA LEU A 354 -8.70 -13.43 1.87
C LEU A 354 -9.21 -14.17 0.62
N PHE A 355 -8.31 -14.47 -0.33
CA PHE A 355 -8.59 -15.14 -1.60
C PHE A 355 -7.86 -16.48 -1.68
N THR A 356 -8.14 -17.26 -2.73
CA THR A 356 -7.50 -18.55 -2.95
C THR A 356 -6.12 -18.39 -3.59
N ASP A 357 -5.31 -19.46 -3.51
CA ASP A 357 -3.94 -19.46 -4.03
C ASP A 357 -3.89 -19.29 -5.57
N ASP A 358 -4.95 -19.66 -6.27
CA ASP A 358 -5.11 -19.54 -7.73
C ASP A 358 -5.71 -18.20 -8.20
N THR A 359 -6.04 -17.28 -7.29
CA THR A 359 -6.52 -15.94 -7.68
C THR A 359 -5.37 -15.07 -8.20
N SER A 360 -5.56 -14.43 -9.35
CA SER A 360 -4.66 -13.40 -9.88
C SER A 360 -5.27 -12.01 -9.67
N PHE A 361 -4.44 -11.02 -9.39
CA PHE A 361 -4.85 -9.65 -9.11
C PHE A 361 -4.32 -8.71 -10.19
N ARG A 362 -5.20 -8.22 -11.06
CA ARG A 362 -4.87 -7.21 -12.06
C ARG A 362 -5.22 -5.83 -11.53
N HIS A 363 -4.22 -4.97 -11.39
CA HIS A 363 -4.41 -3.60 -10.93
C HIS A 363 -4.85 -2.69 -12.07
N LEU A 364 -5.92 -1.93 -11.85
CA LEU A 364 -6.57 -1.07 -12.84
C LEU A 364 -6.38 0.42 -12.56
N ASN A 365 -6.11 0.79 -11.30
CA ASN A 365 -5.75 2.14 -10.88
C ASN A 365 -5.27 2.14 -9.41
N THR A 366 -4.27 2.97 -9.09
CA THR A 366 -3.75 3.21 -7.72
C THR A 366 -3.55 4.70 -7.40
N THR A 367 -4.28 5.59 -8.10
CA THR A 367 -4.13 7.05 -7.99
C THR A 367 -4.35 7.54 -6.55
N THR A 368 -3.42 8.39 -6.07
CA THR A 368 -3.54 9.02 -4.76
C THR A 368 -4.59 10.14 -4.79
N LEU A 369 -5.52 10.11 -3.85
CA LEU A 369 -6.54 11.13 -3.64
C LEU A 369 -6.21 11.95 -2.40
N SER A 370 -6.44 13.28 -2.45
CA SER A 370 -6.26 14.19 -1.32
C SER A 370 -7.59 14.78 -0.88
N VAL A 371 -7.90 14.65 0.40
CA VAL A 371 -9.11 15.19 1.03
C VAL A 371 -8.76 16.34 1.97
N PRO A 372 -9.27 17.55 1.70
CA PRO A 372 -9.12 18.68 2.62
C PRO A 372 -10.09 18.57 3.79
N ILE A 373 -9.59 18.36 5.01
CA ILE A 373 -10.40 18.35 6.24
C ILE A 373 -10.29 19.69 6.97
N PRO A 374 -11.40 20.34 7.35
CA PRO A 374 -11.35 21.58 8.12
C PRO A 374 -10.64 21.42 9.47
N ARG A 375 -9.64 22.26 9.74
CA ARG A 375 -8.87 22.30 10.98
C ARG A 375 -9.15 23.59 11.77
N PRO A 376 -9.68 23.49 13.00
CA PRO A 376 -9.89 24.67 13.85
C PRO A 376 -8.57 25.29 14.33
N ASP A 377 -8.55 26.63 14.49
CA ASP A 377 -7.46 27.37 15.12
C ASP A 377 -7.75 27.60 16.60
N MET A 378 -6.77 27.28 17.45
CA MET A 378 -6.82 27.53 18.88
C MET A 378 -6.93 29.02 19.23
N ASN A 379 -6.50 29.93 18.35
CA ASN A 379 -6.63 31.38 18.57
C ASN A 379 -8.09 31.85 18.63
N ASP A 380 -8.99 31.15 17.94
CA ASP A 380 -10.42 31.48 17.96
C ASP A 380 -11.16 30.83 19.13
N TYR A 381 -10.54 29.89 19.84
CA TYR A 381 -11.15 29.17 20.96
C TYR A 381 -11.71 30.12 22.03
N SER A 382 -10.93 31.14 22.43
CA SER A 382 -11.38 32.11 23.44
C SER A 382 -12.59 32.92 22.96
N LYS A 383 -12.56 33.37 21.70
CA LYS A 383 -13.66 34.14 21.11
C LYS A 383 -14.93 33.29 21.04
N ILE A 384 -14.82 32.05 20.56
CA ILE A 384 -15.94 31.11 20.46
C ILE A 384 -16.49 30.79 21.85
N LYS A 385 -15.63 30.49 22.82
CA LYS A 385 -16.03 30.18 24.20
C LYS A 385 -16.85 31.32 24.82
N TYR A 386 -16.34 32.55 24.78
CA TYR A 386 -17.04 33.69 25.37
C TYR A 386 -18.28 34.10 24.57
N GLY A 387 -18.24 34.00 23.24
CA GLY A 387 -19.40 34.22 22.37
C GLY A 387 -20.53 33.25 22.65
N THR A 388 -20.25 31.95 22.72
CA THR A 388 -21.24 30.91 23.05
C THR A 388 -21.81 31.11 24.45
N LEU A 389 -20.96 31.44 25.44
CA LEU A 389 -21.44 31.74 26.80
C LEU A 389 -22.39 32.94 26.81
N LEU A 390 -22.07 34.01 26.09
CA LEU A 390 -22.93 35.18 25.98
C LEU A 390 -24.27 34.84 25.32
N CYS A 391 -24.25 34.09 24.21
CA CYS A 391 -25.46 33.63 23.54
C CYS A 391 -26.34 32.77 24.46
N LEU A 392 -25.74 31.87 25.24
CA LEU A 392 -26.46 31.05 26.22
C LEU A 392 -27.09 31.91 27.32
N LEU A 393 -26.36 32.88 27.87
CA LEU A 393 -26.89 33.79 28.88
C LEU A 393 -28.05 34.62 28.35
N ILE A 394 -27.93 35.18 27.15
CA ILE A 394 -29.02 35.94 26.50
C ILE A 394 -30.24 35.04 26.28
N SER A 395 -30.02 33.79 25.83
CA SER A 395 -31.09 32.82 25.61
C SER A 395 -31.81 32.46 26.90
N ILE A 396 -31.06 32.26 28.00
CA ILE A 396 -31.63 31.98 29.33
C ILE A 396 -32.45 33.19 29.82
N VAL A 397 -31.91 34.41 29.73
CA VAL A 397 -32.63 35.63 30.13
C VAL A 397 -33.91 35.80 29.31
N TYR A 398 -33.85 35.55 28.01
CA TYR A 398 -35.02 35.61 27.13
C TYR A 398 -36.08 34.59 27.51
N LEU A 399 -35.70 33.33 27.74
CA LEU A 399 -36.62 32.26 28.16
C LEU A 399 -37.24 32.57 29.53
N LEU A 400 -36.44 33.01 30.50
CA LEU A 400 -36.93 33.42 31.82
C LEU A 400 -37.89 34.61 31.71
N SER A 401 -37.60 35.60 30.86
CA SER A 401 -38.49 36.73 30.61
C SER A 401 -39.80 36.29 29.96
N LYS A 402 -39.80 35.27 29.09
CA LYS A 402 -41.03 34.74 28.48
C LYS A 402 -41.85 33.87 29.44
N ILE A 403 -41.20 33.08 30.30
CA ILE A 403 -41.86 32.17 31.23
C ILE A 403 -42.39 32.93 32.46
N PHE A 404 -41.59 33.82 33.04
CA PHE A 404 -41.92 34.54 34.28
C PHE A 404 -42.39 35.98 34.03
N GLY A 405 -42.21 36.52 32.83
CA GLY A 405 -42.79 37.79 32.40
C GLY A 405 -44.29 37.63 32.15
N ASN A 406 -45.03 37.58 33.25
CA ASN A 406 -46.47 37.57 33.35
C ASN A 406 -47.17 38.39 32.24
N ASN A 407 -48.16 37.75 31.60
CA ASN A 407 -49.46 38.31 31.19
C ASN A 407 -49.58 39.84 31.29
N LYS A 408 -49.04 40.56 30.30
CA LYS A 408 -49.58 41.90 30.03
C LYS A 408 -51.03 41.69 29.58
N LYS A 409 -51.96 42.00 30.50
CA LYS A 409 -53.40 42.09 30.27
C LYS A 409 -53.68 42.57 28.84
N LYS A 410 -54.39 41.75 28.05
CA LYS A 410 -55.03 42.24 26.83
C LYS A 410 -55.90 43.44 27.24
N VAL A 411 -55.54 44.62 26.76
CA VAL A 411 -56.36 45.83 26.91
C VAL A 411 -57.69 45.53 26.21
N PRO A 412 -58.85 45.71 26.87
CA PRO A 412 -60.13 45.57 26.19
C PRO A 412 -60.24 46.70 25.17
N VAL A 413 -60.48 46.33 23.91
CA VAL A 413 -60.91 47.26 22.87
C VAL A 413 -62.21 47.89 23.36
N LYS A 414 -62.22 49.20 23.59
CA LYS A 414 -63.47 49.96 23.75
C LYS A 414 -64.16 49.96 22.39
N GLN A 415 -65.34 49.35 22.34
CA GLN A 415 -66.34 49.67 21.32
C GLN A 415 -66.90 51.06 21.63
N GLU A 416 -66.80 51.97 20.68
CA GLU A 416 -67.76 53.04 20.40
C GLU A 416 -67.97 53.11 18.88
#